data_AF-A0AAV2DTA2-F1
#
_entry.id   AF-A0AAV2DTA2-F1
#
_cell.length_a   1.000
_cell.length_b   1.000
_cell.length_c   1.000
_cell.angle_alpha   90.00
_cell.angle_beta   90.00
_cell.angle_gamma   90.00
#
_symmetry.space_group_name_H-M   'P 1'
#
loop_
_entity.id
_entity.type
_entity.pdbx_description
1 polymer ?
#
loop_
_entity_poly.entity_id
_entity_poly.type
_entity_poly.pdbx_seq_one_letter_code
_entity_poly.pdbx_strand_id
1 'polypeptide(L)'
;MLLWYQSNPSRRYTMATIQTPDPIADPFYLHGSEQPGLLLVGEKLTTTNYNDWSKAMLNALASKNKLGFINGTIPSPDPTDAVFSSWSRNNIMVLSWIQQVVDHGIKKTIMPSKLALEAWNSLKARYGQGDMIRVDELIESIGTLKKGNQTVTEYYGNLIALQDELDNYQPINPCRCTATSSADCAAMNAVIGYHDVNSVIQFLRGLNDNYVTIRSQVLFGDTLPPIDRVFQRALQHKRQLYGTQQGKTITGESLAFTAQGPKRPFTSFKRPHCTFCNTPGHIEETCYHKHGWPPGLSSRGSSMNSNPSTKPPECTF
;
A
#
# COMPACT_ATOMS: atom_id res chain seq x y z
N MET A 1 -38.91 -11.91 66.23
CA MET A 1 -39.75 -11.82 65.03
C MET A 1 -39.41 -10.50 64.35
N LEU A 2 -39.11 -10.57 63.06
CA LEU A 2 -38.60 -9.52 62.17
C LEU A 2 -39.42 -8.21 62.24
N LEU A 3 -38.77 -7.05 62.11
CA LEU A 3 -39.17 -6.01 61.15
C LEU A 3 -37.96 -5.11 60.79
N TRP A 4 -37.63 -5.09 59.50
CA TRP A 4 -36.75 -4.15 58.81
C TRP A 4 -37.57 -2.93 58.34
N TYR A 5 -37.07 -1.68 58.45
CA TYR A 5 -37.25 -0.62 57.42
C TYR A 5 -36.41 0.65 57.67
N GLN A 6 -35.49 0.93 56.73
CA GLN A 6 -34.98 2.20 56.13
C GLN A 6 -34.94 3.52 56.97
N SER A 7 -33.93 4.40 56.92
CA SER A 7 -33.34 5.08 55.75
C SER A 7 -32.10 5.96 56.09
N ASN A 8 -30.98 5.76 55.37
CA ASN A 8 -30.01 6.72 54.73
C ASN A 8 -29.53 8.04 55.41
N PRO A 9 -28.48 8.73 54.88
CA PRO A 9 -27.11 8.34 54.49
C PRO A 9 -26.05 9.34 55.06
N SER A 10 -24.75 9.02 55.10
CA SER A 10 -23.72 10.08 55.04
C SER A 10 -22.31 9.60 54.70
N ARG A 11 -21.84 10.13 53.56
CA ARG A 11 -20.45 10.47 53.21
C ARG A 11 -19.46 9.31 53.06
N ARG A 12 -19.50 8.68 51.89
CA ARG A 12 -18.25 8.24 51.25
C ARG A 12 -17.56 9.48 50.70
N TYR A 13 -16.46 9.89 51.34
CA TYR A 13 -15.49 10.78 50.74
C TYR A 13 -14.84 10.03 49.57
N THR A 14 -15.25 10.33 48.34
CA THR A 14 -14.42 10.02 47.17
C THR A 14 -13.23 10.97 47.21
N MET A 15 -12.07 10.48 47.65
CA MET A 15 -10.80 11.13 47.36
C MET A 15 -10.68 11.14 45.84
N ALA A 16 -10.78 12.32 45.24
CA ALA A 16 -10.36 12.52 43.88
C ALA A 16 -8.87 12.20 43.84
N THR A 17 -8.50 11.10 43.19
CA THR A 17 -7.10 10.81 42.87
C THR A 17 -6.61 11.96 42.00
N ILE A 18 -5.79 12.85 42.56
CA ILE A 18 -5.06 13.84 41.79
C ILE A 18 -4.12 13.03 40.89
N GLN A 19 -4.48 12.86 39.62
CA GLN A 19 -3.53 12.39 38.62
C GLN A 19 -2.46 13.47 38.51
N THR A 20 -1.31 13.23 39.12
CA THR A 20 -0.10 14.01 38.84
C THR A 20 0.19 13.86 37.36
N PRO A 21 0.36 14.96 36.60
CA PRO A 21 0.75 14.88 35.19
C PRO A 21 2.00 14.01 35.06
N ASP A 22 2.02 13.13 34.06
CA ASP A 22 3.22 12.34 33.76
C ASP A 22 4.38 13.31 33.50
N PRO A 23 5.45 13.33 34.32
CA PRO A 23 6.58 14.22 34.13
C PRO A 23 7.25 14.03 32.78
N ILE A 24 7.11 12.87 32.14
CA ILE A 24 7.66 12.59 30.80
C ILE A 24 6.94 13.41 29.70
N ALA A 25 5.68 13.80 29.95
CA ALA A 25 4.91 14.63 29.05
C ALA A 25 5.34 16.11 29.09
N ASP A 26 6.10 16.53 30.11
CA ASP A 26 6.63 17.88 30.18
C ASP A 26 7.81 18.05 29.19
N PRO A 27 7.73 18.96 28.21
CA PRO A 27 8.83 19.22 27.28
C PRO A 27 10.10 19.75 27.97
N PHE A 28 10.00 20.24 29.21
CA PHE A 28 11.15 20.68 30.02
C PHE A 28 11.75 19.60 30.90
N TYR A 29 11.15 18.42 30.97
CA TYR A 29 11.71 17.30 31.70
C TYR A 29 12.95 16.74 31.00
N LEU A 30 14.06 16.59 31.73
CA LEU A 30 15.27 15.93 31.25
C LEU A 30 15.42 14.60 31.98
N HIS A 31 15.44 13.51 31.24
CA HIS A 31 15.61 12.18 31.84
C HIS A 31 17.08 11.99 32.26
N GLY A 32 17.35 11.24 33.34
CA GLY A 32 18.72 11.06 33.86
C GLY A 32 19.70 10.37 32.88
N SER A 33 19.21 9.69 31.85
CA SER A 33 20.02 9.11 30.77
C SER A 33 20.36 10.11 29.64
N GLU A 34 19.77 11.30 29.66
CA GLU A 34 20.00 12.32 28.66
C GLU A 34 21.24 13.13 29.00
N GLN A 35 22.27 12.95 28.18
CA GLN A 35 23.54 13.63 28.31
C GLN A 35 23.92 14.37 27.03
N PRO A 36 24.68 15.47 27.09
CA PRO A 36 25.05 16.27 25.93
C PRO A 36 25.77 15.48 24.82
N GLY A 37 26.54 14.46 25.19
CA GLY A 37 27.30 13.62 24.26
C GLY A 37 26.52 12.46 23.63
N LEU A 38 25.22 12.34 23.90
CA LEU A 38 24.39 11.29 23.32
C LEU A 38 24.27 11.49 21.79
N LEU A 39 24.64 10.47 21.03
CA LEU A 39 24.42 10.43 19.58
C LEU A 39 22.97 10.07 19.30
N LEU A 40 22.15 11.07 18.96
CA LEU A 40 20.73 10.87 18.63
C LEU A 40 20.53 10.20 17.26
N VAL A 41 21.46 10.44 16.35
CA VAL A 41 21.44 9.94 14.97
C VAL A 41 22.79 9.28 14.70
N GLY A 42 22.78 8.12 14.04
CA GLY A 42 23.99 7.36 13.74
C GLY A 42 24.89 8.04 12.70
N GLU A 43 24.27 8.68 11.70
CA GLU A 43 24.99 9.39 10.65
C GLU A 43 25.16 10.87 10.98
N LYS A 44 26.33 11.41 10.65
CA LYS A 44 26.60 12.85 10.76
C LYS A 44 26.07 13.59 9.53
N LEU A 45 25.60 14.81 9.73
CA LEU A 45 25.29 15.72 8.65
C LEU A 45 26.55 16.02 7.83
N THR A 46 26.46 15.83 6.52
CA THR A 46 27.40 16.22 5.49
C THR A 46 26.73 17.24 4.57
N THR A 47 27.40 17.61 3.47
CA THR A 47 26.85 18.53 2.47
C THR A 47 25.76 17.92 1.60
N THR A 48 25.61 16.58 1.59
CA THR A 48 24.74 15.87 0.62
C THR A 48 23.58 15.10 1.26
N ASN A 49 23.60 14.85 2.56
CA ASN A 49 22.62 13.97 3.23
C ASN A 49 21.62 14.73 4.13
N TYR A 50 21.42 16.04 3.93
CA TYR A 50 20.60 16.85 4.83
C TYR A 50 19.19 16.31 5.02
N ASN A 51 18.53 15.86 3.96
CA ASN A 51 17.14 15.40 4.04
C ASN A 51 17.00 14.18 4.96
N ASP A 52 17.81 13.14 4.73
CA ASP A 52 17.79 11.92 5.54
C ASP A 52 18.20 12.20 6.98
N TRP A 53 19.29 12.97 7.17
CA TRP A 53 19.75 13.41 8.48
C TRP A 53 18.66 14.20 9.22
N SER A 54 17.98 15.13 8.55
CA SER A 54 16.96 15.98 9.16
C SER A 54 15.75 15.16 9.60
N LYS A 55 15.31 14.18 8.80
CA LYS A 55 14.23 13.26 9.17
C LYS A 55 14.59 12.43 10.40
N ALA A 56 15.79 11.84 10.41
CA ALA A 56 16.27 11.08 11.56
C ALA A 56 16.35 11.94 12.83
N MET A 57 16.84 13.18 12.71
CA MET A 57 16.94 14.11 13.83
C MET A 57 15.56 14.56 14.35
N LEU A 58 14.61 14.86 13.45
CA LEU A 58 13.24 15.21 13.81
C LEU A 58 12.57 14.07 14.60
N ASN A 59 12.71 12.82 14.14
CA ASN A 59 12.17 11.64 14.82
C ASN A 59 12.81 11.43 16.20
N ALA A 60 14.14 11.58 16.29
CA ALA A 60 14.87 11.43 17.55
C ALA A 60 14.43 12.50 18.57
N LEU A 61 14.26 13.75 18.15
CA LEU A 61 13.79 14.83 19.03
C LEU A 61 12.31 14.69 19.40
N ALA A 62 11.47 14.23 18.47
CA ALA A 62 10.05 13.96 18.73
C ALA A 62 9.86 12.88 19.79
N SER A 63 10.61 11.76 19.71
CA SER A 63 10.56 10.69 20.74
C SER A 63 11.01 11.14 22.14
N LYS A 64 11.66 12.30 22.23
CA LYS A 64 12.13 12.92 23.48
C LYS A 64 11.33 14.15 23.91
N ASN A 65 10.22 14.45 23.22
CA ASN A 65 9.42 15.66 23.44
C ASN A 65 10.23 16.97 23.32
N LYS A 66 11.28 17.00 22.49
CA LYS A 66 12.16 18.17 22.29
C LYS A 66 11.98 18.88 20.94
N LEU A 67 11.05 18.41 20.10
CA LEU A 67 10.82 18.98 18.78
C LEU A 67 10.51 20.49 18.81
N GLY A 68 9.84 20.94 19.87
CA GLY A 68 9.45 22.33 20.08
C GLY A 68 10.61 23.34 20.11
N PHE A 69 11.80 22.89 20.50
CA PHE A 69 13.00 23.73 20.58
C PHE A 69 13.62 24.09 19.23
N ILE A 70 13.32 23.31 18.18
CA ILE A 70 13.88 23.51 16.83
C ILE A 70 12.86 24.00 15.81
N ASN A 71 11.55 23.90 16.10
CA ASN A 71 10.49 24.44 15.24
C ASN A 71 9.87 25.74 15.79
N GLY A 72 10.25 26.15 17.00
CA GLY A 72 9.79 27.39 17.64
C GLY A 72 8.42 27.30 18.34
N THR A 73 7.81 26.11 18.44
CA THR A 73 6.55 25.96 19.21
C THR A 73 6.77 26.08 20.72
N ILE A 74 8.03 25.96 21.18
CA ILE A 74 8.46 26.27 22.55
C ILE A 74 9.39 27.49 22.49
N PRO A 75 8.83 28.72 22.55
CA PRO A 75 9.63 29.94 22.48
C PRO A 75 10.47 30.13 23.75
N SER A 76 11.52 30.96 23.65
CA SER A 76 12.27 31.38 24.84
C SER A 76 11.35 32.16 25.78
N PRO A 77 11.20 31.73 27.05
CA PRO A 77 10.51 32.52 28.05
C PRO A 77 11.36 33.73 28.46
N ASP A 78 10.74 34.66 29.20
CA ASP A 78 11.46 35.79 29.79
C ASP A 78 12.50 35.28 30.81
N PRO A 79 13.71 35.88 30.90
CA PRO A 79 14.73 35.47 31.87
C PRO A 79 14.29 35.51 33.34
N THR A 80 13.26 36.29 33.67
CA THR A 80 12.69 36.38 35.02
C THR A 80 11.67 35.29 35.33
N ASP A 81 11.25 34.52 34.33
CA ASP A 81 10.28 33.44 34.49
C ASP A 81 10.92 32.23 35.21
N ALA A 82 10.17 31.61 36.11
CA ALA A 82 10.58 30.41 36.84
C ALA A 82 10.93 29.24 35.90
N VAL A 83 10.30 29.16 34.72
CA VAL A 83 10.59 28.09 33.75
C VAL A 83 11.84 28.35 32.90
N PHE A 84 12.41 29.55 32.92
CA PHE A 84 13.55 29.93 32.08
C PHE A 84 14.77 29.03 32.30
N SER A 85 15.08 28.70 33.56
CA SER A 85 16.20 27.82 33.88
C SER A 85 16.03 26.42 33.25
N SER A 86 14.83 25.85 33.35
CA SER A 86 14.52 24.54 32.77
C SER A 86 14.53 24.59 31.25
N TRP A 87 13.94 25.61 30.65
CA TRP A 87 13.99 25.85 29.21
C TRP A 87 15.44 25.97 28.71
N SER A 88 16.26 26.77 29.39
CA SER A 88 17.67 27.01 29.02
C SER A 88 18.49 25.73 29.04
N ARG A 89 18.30 24.87 30.05
CA ARG A 89 18.99 23.57 30.12
C ARG A 89 18.60 22.66 28.94
N ASN A 90 17.32 22.60 28.61
CA ASN A 90 16.83 21.80 27.47
C ASN A 90 17.35 22.35 26.13
N ASN A 91 17.32 23.67 25.94
CA ASN A 91 17.88 24.30 24.75
C ASN A 91 19.37 23.96 24.57
N ILE A 92 20.17 24.04 25.64
CA ILE A 92 21.60 23.66 25.61
C ILE A 92 21.77 22.17 25.30
N MET A 93 20.92 21.30 25.85
CA MET A 93 20.95 19.87 25.58
C MET A 93 20.69 19.58 24.09
N VAL A 94 19.61 20.15 23.53
CA VAL A 94 19.26 19.98 22.12
C VAL A 94 20.35 20.54 21.20
N LEU A 95 20.90 21.71 21.53
CA LEU A 95 22.01 22.30 20.79
C LEU A 95 23.24 21.38 20.80
N SER A 96 23.57 20.78 21.95
CA SER A 96 24.68 19.83 22.08
C SER A 96 24.48 18.58 21.23
N TRP A 97 23.26 18.04 21.21
CA TRP A 97 22.93 16.90 20.34
C TRP A 97 23.09 17.24 18.87
N ILE A 98 22.55 18.38 18.40
CA ILE A 98 22.74 18.86 17.02
C ILE A 98 24.25 18.95 16.71
N GLN A 99 25.03 19.57 17.59
CA GLN A 99 26.47 19.73 17.41
C GLN A 99 27.27 18.41 17.42
N GLN A 100 26.70 17.32 17.93
CA GLN A 100 27.37 16.03 18.00
C GLN A 100 27.12 15.18 16.74
N VAL A 101 26.00 15.40 16.05
CA VAL A 101 25.60 14.68 14.84
C VAL A 101 25.86 15.46 13.55
N VAL A 102 26.82 16.40 13.57
CA VAL A 102 27.26 17.16 12.39
C VAL A 102 28.74 16.91 12.12
N ASP A 103 29.14 16.95 10.85
CA ASP A 103 30.56 16.89 10.50
C ASP A 103 31.36 18.04 11.15
N HIS A 104 32.65 17.81 11.43
CA HIS A 104 33.50 18.77 12.11
C HIS A 104 33.59 20.13 11.39
N GLY A 105 33.61 20.15 10.05
CA GLY A 105 33.61 21.38 9.27
C GLY A 105 32.32 22.17 9.47
N ILE A 106 31.19 21.47 9.43
CA ILE A 106 29.84 22.06 9.60
C ILE A 106 29.63 22.53 11.04
N LYS A 107 30.09 21.74 12.03
CA LYS A 107 29.99 22.05 13.46
C LYS A 107 30.49 23.45 13.76
N LYS A 108 31.67 23.81 13.24
CA LYS A 108 32.28 25.14 13.42
C LYS A 108 31.35 26.29 13.02
N THR A 109 30.49 26.08 12.02
CA THR A 109 29.57 27.10 11.51
C THR A 109 28.35 27.33 12.40
N ILE A 110 28.06 26.41 13.32
CA ILE A 110 26.92 26.50 14.26
C ILE A 110 27.35 26.61 15.72
N MET A 111 28.65 26.43 16.03
CA MET A 111 29.21 26.60 17.38
C MET A 111 28.83 27.93 18.06
N PRO A 112 28.75 29.09 17.35
CA PRO A 112 28.37 30.35 17.99
C PRO A 112 26.89 30.48 18.36
N SER A 113 26.04 29.57 17.88
CA SER A 113 24.58 29.65 18.08
C SER A 113 24.26 29.51 19.56
N LYS A 114 23.38 30.36 20.09
CA LYS A 114 22.92 30.26 21.48
C LYS A 114 21.64 29.42 21.58
N LEU A 115 20.87 29.41 20.50
CA LEU A 115 19.60 28.68 20.43
C LEU A 115 19.72 27.45 19.53
N ALA A 116 19.10 26.36 19.95
CA ALA A 116 18.93 25.17 19.12
C ALA A 116 18.17 25.51 17.82
N LEU A 117 17.16 26.37 17.92
CA LEU A 117 16.40 26.90 16.78
C LEU A 117 17.29 27.63 15.76
N GLU A 118 18.20 28.48 16.22
CA GLU A 118 19.14 29.21 15.36
C GLU A 118 20.06 28.24 14.62
N ALA A 119 20.67 27.30 15.34
CA ALA A 119 21.53 26.28 14.75
C ALA A 119 20.76 25.46 13.70
N TRP A 120 19.56 24.98 14.05
CA TRP A 120 18.70 24.20 13.15
C TRP A 120 18.36 24.95 11.87
N ASN A 121 17.88 26.20 11.99
CA ASN A 121 17.52 27.02 10.83
C ASN A 121 18.73 27.35 9.96
N SER A 122 19.90 27.55 10.60
CA SER A 122 21.15 27.82 9.88
C SER A 122 21.63 26.61 9.07
N LEU A 123 21.48 25.39 9.59
CA LEU A 123 21.73 24.16 8.84
C LEU A 123 20.71 23.99 7.71
N LYS A 124 19.42 24.21 8.02
CA LYS A 124 18.33 24.12 7.03
C LYS A 124 18.51 25.07 5.86
N ALA A 125 18.89 26.31 6.11
CA ALA A 125 19.07 27.31 5.06
C ALA A 125 20.27 26.99 4.13
N ARG A 126 21.31 26.37 4.68
CA ARG A 126 22.55 26.06 3.95
C ARG A 126 22.53 24.72 3.23
N TYR A 127 21.97 23.70 3.85
CA TYR A 127 22.02 22.32 3.37
C TYR A 127 20.64 21.73 3.03
N GLY A 128 19.56 22.41 3.43
CA GLY A 128 18.19 22.01 3.11
C GLY A 128 17.63 22.58 1.82
N GLN A 129 18.45 23.33 1.05
CA GLN A 129 18.10 23.60 -0.34
C GLN A 129 18.14 22.27 -1.08
N GLY A 130 16.99 21.82 -1.58
CA GLY A 130 16.88 20.54 -2.28
C GLY A 130 17.95 20.45 -3.36
N ASP A 131 18.69 19.36 -3.36
CA ASP A 131 19.67 19.07 -4.41
C ASP A 131 18.90 18.84 -5.71
N MET A 132 18.68 19.91 -6.47
CA MET A 132 17.89 19.85 -7.70
C MET A 132 18.55 18.97 -8.76
N ILE A 133 19.87 18.78 -8.69
CA ILE A 133 20.59 17.82 -9.53
C ILE A 133 20.19 16.40 -9.10
N ARG A 134 20.20 16.11 -7.79
CA ARG A 134 19.72 14.82 -7.28
C ARG A 134 18.25 14.57 -7.64
N VAL A 135 17.40 15.59 -7.57
CA VAL A 135 16.00 15.50 -8.00
C VAL A 135 15.90 15.10 -9.48
N ASP A 136 16.69 15.72 -10.36
CA ASP A 136 16.73 15.39 -11.78
C ASP A 136 17.21 13.94 -12.01
N GLU A 137 18.31 13.54 -11.35
CA GLU A 137 18.83 12.17 -11.39
C GLU A 137 17.80 11.13 -10.92
N LEU A 138 17.04 11.43 -9.85
CA LEU A 138 15.99 10.56 -9.33
C LEU A 138 14.82 10.46 -10.31
N ILE A 139 14.38 11.57 -10.89
CA ILE A 139 13.32 11.58 -11.91
C ILE A 139 13.73 10.76 -13.13
N GLU A 140 14.97 10.92 -13.62
CA GLU A 140 15.52 10.12 -14.72
C GLU A 140 15.60 8.63 -14.34
N SER A 141 16.11 8.32 -13.15
CA SER A 141 16.24 6.94 -12.64
C SER A 141 14.88 6.26 -12.56
N ILE A 142 13.85 6.93 -12.02
CA ILE A 142 12.47 6.44 -11.97
C ILE A 142 11.90 6.25 -13.38
N GLY A 143 12.12 7.22 -14.28
CA GLY A 143 11.60 7.21 -15.64
C GLY A 143 12.19 6.09 -16.52
N THR A 144 13.45 5.73 -16.26
CA THR A 144 14.20 4.71 -17.00
C THR A 144 14.18 3.34 -16.32
N LEU A 145 13.73 3.24 -15.07
CA LEU A 145 13.70 1.98 -14.33
C LEU A 145 12.85 0.92 -15.05
N LYS A 146 13.48 -0.21 -15.36
CA LYS A 146 12.84 -1.39 -15.95
C LYS A 146 13.03 -2.59 -15.03
N LYS A 147 12.01 -3.45 -14.95
CA LYS A 147 12.09 -4.74 -14.25
C LYS A 147 13.23 -5.58 -14.82
N GLY A 148 13.37 -5.64 -16.14
CA GLY A 148 14.43 -6.41 -16.81
C GLY A 148 14.45 -7.87 -16.33
N ASN A 149 15.60 -8.33 -15.83
CA ASN A 149 15.78 -9.68 -15.31
C ASN A 149 15.42 -9.84 -13.82
N GLN A 150 15.14 -8.75 -13.11
CA GLN A 150 14.77 -8.77 -11.69
C GLN A 150 13.40 -9.42 -11.48
N THR A 151 13.15 -9.88 -10.26
CA THR A 151 11.80 -10.30 -9.84
C THR A 151 10.87 -9.09 -9.76
N VAL A 152 9.54 -9.34 -9.80
CA VAL A 152 8.54 -8.26 -9.64
C VAL A 152 8.68 -7.57 -8.28
N THR A 153 9.01 -8.33 -7.25
CA THR A 153 9.22 -7.82 -5.88
C THR A 153 10.45 -6.93 -5.77
N GLU A 154 11.59 -7.35 -6.33
CA GLU A 154 12.81 -6.53 -6.35
C GLU A 154 12.59 -5.22 -7.13
N TYR A 155 11.98 -5.32 -8.31
CA TYR A 155 11.65 -4.14 -9.11
C TYR A 155 10.72 -3.18 -8.37
N TYR A 156 9.66 -3.69 -7.74
CA TYR A 156 8.75 -2.89 -6.94
C TYR A 156 9.47 -2.19 -5.78
N GLY A 157 10.29 -2.92 -5.02
CA GLY A 157 11.06 -2.35 -3.91
C GLY A 157 12.01 -1.24 -4.37
N ASN A 158 12.70 -1.43 -5.49
CA ASN A 158 13.58 -0.40 -6.06
C ASN A 158 12.82 0.85 -6.50
N LEU A 159 11.65 0.69 -7.12
CA LEU A 159 10.80 1.81 -7.52
C LEU A 159 10.33 2.61 -6.31
N ILE A 160 9.78 1.93 -5.30
CA ILE A 160 9.30 2.58 -4.06
C ILE A 160 10.46 3.29 -3.36
N ALA A 161 11.64 2.67 -3.27
CA ALA A 161 12.80 3.30 -2.65
C ALA A 161 13.21 4.61 -3.36
N LEU A 162 13.22 4.63 -4.70
CA LEU A 162 13.52 5.86 -5.46
C LEU A 162 12.43 6.92 -5.32
N GLN A 163 11.16 6.52 -5.27
CA GLN A 163 10.03 7.43 -5.07
C GLN A 163 10.04 8.04 -3.67
N ASP A 164 10.27 7.22 -2.64
CA ASP A 164 10.43 7.68 -1.25
C ASP A 164 11.62 8.65 -1.14
N GLU A 165 12.74 8.35 -1.81
CA GLU A 165 13.88 9.25 -1.84
C GLU A 165 13.51 10.58 -2.52
N LEU A 166 12.81 10.57 -3.65
CA LEU A 166 12.35 11.79 -4.33
C LEU A 166 11.39 12.61 -3.45
N ASP A 167 10.47 11.96 -2.75
CA ASP A 167 9.54 12.59 -1.80
C ASP A 167 10.28 13.21 -0.61
N ASN A 168 11.51 12.79 -0.30
CA ASN A 168 12.38 13.48 0.68
C ASN A 168 12.78 14.88 0.21
N TYR A 169 13.01 15.06 -1.10
CA TYR A 169 13.38 16.35 -1.70
C TYR A 169 12.17 17.20 -2.08
N GLN A 170 11.04 16.57 -2.40
CA GLN A 170 9.81 17.25 -2.84
C GLN A 170 8.60 16.83 -2.00
N PRO A 171 8.60 17.09 -0.67
CA PRO A 171 7.52 16.65 0.19
C PRO A 171 6.20 17.36 -0.17
N ILE A 172 5.12 16.59 -0.17
CA ILE A 172 3.76 17.14 -0.25
C ILE A 172 3.50 17.95 1.02
N ASN A 173 3.48 19.27 0.88
CA ASN A 173 3.32 20.16 2.02
C ASN A 173 1.86 20.16 2.53
N PRO A 174 1.63 20.24 3.86
CA PRO A 174 0.30 20.38 4.41
C PRO A 174 -0.41 21.62 3.86
N CYS A 175 -1.68 21.47 3.52
CA CYS A 175 -2.49 22.61 3.12
C CYS A 175 -2.73 23.55 4.31
N ARG A 176 -2.78 24.85 4.04
CA ARG A 176 -3.10 25.89 5.05
C ARG A 176 -4.61 26.06 5.29
N CYS A 177 -5.44 25.16 4.79
CA CYS A 177 -6.88 25.19 5.01
C CYS A 177 -7.24 24.78 6.44
N THR A 178 -8.46 25.10 6.87
CA THR A 178 -9.01 24.73 8.19
C THR A 178 -9.41 23.25 8.31
N ALA A 179 -9.18 22.45 7.27
CA ALA A 179 -9.49 21.03 7.28
C ALA A 179 -8.64 20.30 8.35
N THR A 180 -9.29 19.43 9.13
CA THR A 180 -8.65 18.64 10.19
C THR A 180 -7.88 17.43 9.67
N SER A 181 -8.09 17.07 8.41
CA SER A 181 -7.37 15.99 7.74
C SER A 181 -7.15 16.30 6.26
N SER A 182 -6.19 15.63 5.63
CA SER A 182 -5.99 15.70 4.17
C SER A 182 -7.22 15.21 3.40
N ALA A 183 -7.95 14.23 3.95
CA ALA A 183 -9.16 13.67 3.37
C ALA A 183 -10.31 14.68 3.27
N ASP A 184 -10.34 15.67 4.16
CA ASP A 184 -11.37 16.74 4.17
C ASP A 184 -10.99 17.92 3.26
N CYS A 185 -9.80 17.89 2.65
CA CYS A 185 -9.31 18.93 1.75
C CYS A 185 -9.29 18.43 0.30
N ALA A 186 -10.25 18.90 -0.50
CA ALA A 186 -10.36 18.51 -1.91
C ALA A 186 -9.07 18.78 -2.72
N ALA A 187 -8.38 19.89 -2.45
CA ALA A 187 -7.12 20.22 -3.12
C ALA A 187 -5.99 19.23 -2.75
N MET A 188 -5.88 18.86 -1.47
CA MET A 188 -4.87 17.87 -1.05
C MET A 188 -5.18 16.48 -1.58
N ASN A 189 -6.45 16.07 -1.56
CA ASN A 189 -6.87 14.81 -2.16
C ASN A 189 -6.53 14.75 -3.65
N ALA A 190 -6.69 15.86 -4.39
CA ALA A 190 -6.30 15.92 -5.78
C ALA A 190 -4.78 15.76 -5.96
N VAL A 191 -3.96 16.46 -5.16
CA VAL A 191 -2.49 16.36 -5.22
C VAL A 191 -2.02 14.93 -4.90
N ILE A 192 -2.53 14.33 -3.83
CA ILE A 192 -2.23 12.94 -3.45
C ILE A 192 -2.68 11.98 -4.56
N GLY A 193 -3.88 12.18 -5.10
CA GLY A 193 -4.40 11.38 -6.21
C GLY A 193 -3.52 11.44 -7.46
N TYR A 194 -2.97 12.61 -7.81
CA TYR A 194 -2.02 12.72 -8.92
C TYR A 194 -0.71 11.98 -8.65
N HIS A 195 -0.21 12.02 -7.42
CA HIS A 195 0.98 11.28 -7.00
C HIS A 195 0.73 9.76 -7.10
N ASP A 196 -0.39 9.27 -6.58
CA ASP A 196 -0.80 7.87 -6.67
C ASP A 196 -0.91 7.38 -8.12
N VAL A 197 -1.52 8.20 -8.98
CA VAL A 197 -1.67 7.90 -10.42
C VAL A 197 -0.30 7.80 -11.09
N ASN A 198 0.59 8.77 -10.83
CA ASN A 198 1.94 8.74 -11.38
C ASN A 198 2.71 7.51 -10.92
N SER A 199 2.59 7.13 -9.65
CA SER A 199 3.25 5.95 -9.09
C SER A 199 2.81 4.65 -9.76
N VAL A 200 1.50 4.48 -9.98
CA VAL A 200 0.98 3.33 -10.72
C VAL A 200 1.46 3.31 -12.17
N ILE A 201 1.43 4.46 -12.86
CA ILE A 201 1.86 4.55 -14.26
C ILE A 201 3.35 4.23 -14.40
N GLN A 202 4.19 4.75 -13.50
CA GLN A 202 5.63 4.48 -13.47
C GLN A 202 5.90 2.98 -13.26
N PHE A 203 5.20 2.34 -12.31
CA PHE A 203 5.28 0.90 -12.11
C PHE A 203 4.91 0.10 -13.37
N LEU A 204 3.78 0.41 -14.00
CA LEU A 204 3.32 -0.28 -15.21
C LEU A 204 4.25 -0.08 -16.42
N ARG A 205 4.88 1.10 -16.52
CA ARG A 205 5.83 1.45 -17.58
C ARG A 205 7.13 0.66 -17.47
N GLY A 206 7.55 0.31 -16.27
CA GLY A 206 8.78 -0.46 -16.07
C GLY A 206 8.63 -1.98 -16.16
N LEU A 207 7.39 -2.50 -16.11
CA LEU A 207 7.14 -3.93 -16.32
C LEU A 207 7.53 -4.40 -17.74
N ASN A 208 7.99 -5.64 -17.85
CA ASN A 208 8.33 -6.27 -19.12
C ASN A 208 7.07 -6.57 -19.98
N ASP A 209 7.26 -6.88 -21.26
CA ASP A 209 6.16 -7.09 -22.23
C ASP A 209 5.26 -8.29 -21.91
N ASN A 210 5.73 -9.28 -21.17
CA ASN A 210 4.90 -10.39 -20.71
C ASN A 210 3.82 -9.98 -19.68
N TYR A 211 3.81 -8.72 -19.24
CA TYR A 211 2.78 -8.13 -18.37
C TYR A 211 1.80 -7.22 -19.12
N VAL A 212 1.80 -7.20 -20.47
CA VAL A 212 0.90 -6.36 -21.28
C VAL A 212 -0.57 -6.52 -20.88
N THR A 213 -1.05 -7.74 -20.59
CA THR A 213 -2.42 -7.97 -20.15
C THR A 213 -2.77 -7.19 -18.88
N ILE A 214 -1.88 -7.16 -17.89
CA ILE A 214 -2.10 -6.39 -16.66
C ILE A 214 -2.08 -4.90 -16.95
N ARG A 215 -1.11 -4.45 -17.76
CA ARG A 215 -1.01 -3.04 -18.16
C ARG A 215 -2.30 -2.56 -18.81
N SER A 216 -2.82 -3.31 -19.79
CA SER A 216 -4.09 -2.99 -20.46
C SER A 216 -5.27 -3.01 -19.49
N GLN A 217 -5.41 -4.06 -18.67
CA GLN A 217 -6.52 -4.15 -17.71
C GLN A 217 -6.54 -3.01 -16.69
N VAL A 218 -5.37 -2.51 -16.28
CA VAL A 218 -5.28 -1.42 -15.31
C VAL A 218 -5.49 -0.07 -15.99
N LEU A 219 -4.88 0.18 -17.15
CA LEU A 219 -4.99 1.47 -17.84
C LEU A 219 -6.36 1.72 -18.49
N PHE A 220 -7.05 0.66 -18.93
CA PHE A 220 -8.39 0.78 -19.53
C PHE A 220 -9.53 0.56 -18.53
N GLY A 221 -9.23 0.37 -17.24
CA GLY A 221 -10.26 0.28 -16.20
C GLY A 221 -10.84 1.65 -15.85
N ASP A 222 -12.10 1.69 -15.41
CA ASP A 222 -12.81 2.93 -15.04
C ASP A 222 -12.18 3.66 -13.85
N THR A 223 -11.51 2.92 -12.96
CA THR A 223 -10.82 3.47 -11.78
C THR A 223 -9.41 2.88 -11.68
N LEU A 224 -8.43 3.75 -11.45
CA LEU A 224 -7.05 3.31 -11.23
C LEU A 224 -6.90 2.76 -9.80
N PRO A 225 -6.59 1.47 -9.63
CA PRO A 225 -6.41 0.89 -8.31
C PRO A 225 -5.09 1.33 -7.67
N PRO A 226 -4.96 1.29 -6.32
CA PRO A 226 -3.72 1.59 -5.62
C PRO A 226 -2.56 0.71 -6.10
N ILE A 227 -1.33 1.23 -6.03
CA ILE A 227 -0.13 0.56 -6.53
C ILE A 227 0.07 -0.85 -5.94
N ASP A 228 -0.22 -1.05 -4.65
CA ASP A 228 -0.14 -2.37 -4.01
C ASP A 228 -1.07 -3.41 -4.65
N ARG A 229 -2.26 -3.00 -5.08
CA ARG A 229 -3.21 -3.88 -5.77
C ARG A 229 -2.68 -4.24 -7.16
N VAL A 230 -2.05 -3.30 -7.85
CA VAL A 230 -1.41 -3.53 -9.15
C VAL A 230 -0.22 -4.47 -9.01
N PHE A 231 0.60 -4.27 -7.98
CA PHE A 231 1.70 -5.15 -7.61
C PHE A 231 1.22 -6.59 -7.31
N GLN A 232 0.15 -6.75 -6.52
CA GLN A 232 -0.46 -8.06 -6.25
C GLN A 232 -0.93 -8.77 -7.54
N ARG A 233 -1.57 -8.03 -8.46
CA ARG A 233 -1.97 -8.58 -9.77
C ARG A 233 -0.75 -9.05 -10.57
N ALA A 234 0.34 -8.28 -10.57
CA ALA A 234 1.59 -8.66 -11.22
C ALA A 234 2.20 -9.94 -10.64
N LEU A 235 2.20 -10.10 -9.31
CA LEU A 235 2.64 -11.34 -8.67
C LEU A 235 1.77 -12.54 -9.05
N GLN A 236 0.45 -12.38 -9.10
CA GLN A 236 -0.47 -13.44 -9.45
C GLN A 236 -0.31 -13.89 -10.91
N HIS A 237 -0.16 -12.94 -11.84
CA HIS A 237 0.08 -13.23 -13.26
C HIS A 237 1.40 -13.99 -13.47
N LYS A 238 2.46 -13.63 -12.74
CA LYS A 238 3.72 -14.39 -12.77
C LYS A 238 3.50 -15.85 -12.39
N ARG A 239 2.71 -16.13 -11.33
CA ARG A 239 2.39 -17.52 -10.93
C ARG A 239 1.63 -18.28 -12.02
N GLN A 240 0.73 -17.62 -12.75
CA GLN A 240 0.02 -18.25 -13.87
C GLN A 240 0.96 -18.56 -15.04
N LEU A 241 1.84 -17.63 -15.42
CA LEU A 241 2.82 -17.85 -16.49
C LEU A 241 3.77 -19.03 -16.20
N TYR A 242 4.32 -19.11 -14.97
CA TYR A 242 5.24 -20.20 -14.60
C TYR A 242 4.54 -21.49 -14.15
N GLY A 243 3.36 -21.40 -13.53
CA GLY A 243 2.53 -22.56 -13.18
C GLY A 243 2.02 -23.31 -14.42
N THR A 244 1.88 -22.61 -15.55
CA THR A 244 1.57 -23.24 -16.84
C THR A 244 2.80 -23.88 -17.50
N GLN A 245 4.02 -23.46 -17.13
CA GLN A 245 5.27 -24.05 -17.64
C GLN A 245 5.75 -25.28 -16.84
N GLN A 246 5.47 -25.37 -15.53
CA GLN A 246 5.71 -26.60 -14.76
C GLN A 246 4.65 -27.70 -15.01
N GLY A 247 3.53 -27.36 -15.68
CA GLY A 247 2.48 -28.31 -16.08
C GLY A 247 2.64 -28.91 -17.48
N LYS A 248 3.72 -28.61 -18.22
CA LYS A 248 3.97 -29.14 -19.58
C LYS A 248 5.19 -30.08 -19.67
N THR A 249 5.40 -30.85 -18.62
CA THR A 249 6.01 -32.20 -18.71
C THR A 249 5.12 -33.16 -17.93
N ILE A 250 3.90 -33.38 -18.42
CA ILE A 250 3.09 -34.53 -18.04
C ILE A 250 2.90 -35.35 -19.31
N THR A 251 3.82 -36.30 -19.50
CA THR A 251 3.47 -37.57 -20.11
C THR A 251 2.28 -38.13 -19.35
N GLY A 252 1.11 -38.15 -19.98
CA GLY A 252 -0.01 -38.98 -19.58
C GLY A 252 -0.73 -38.60 -18.28
N GLU A 253 -2.05 -38.68 -18.36
CA GLU A 253 -2.96 -38.98 -17.25
C GLU A 253 -3.32 -37.81 -16.31
N SER A 254 -4.38 -37.11 -16.73
CA SER A 254 -5.27 -36.36 -15.87
C SER A 254 -6.02 -37.33 -14.94
N LEU A 255 -5.77 -37.27 -13.63
CA LEU A 255 -6.51 -38.02 -12.61
C LEU A 255 -7.81 -37.29 -12.26
N ALA A 256 -8.90 -37.66 -12.93
CA ALA A 256 -10.25 -37.49 -12.41
C ALA A 256 -10.60 -38.69 -11.51
N PHE A 257 -10.98 -38.41 -10.26
CA PHE A 257 -11.38 -39.39 -9.26
C PHE A 257 -12.61 -40.17 -9.74
N THR A 258 -12.46 -41.47 -10.02
CA THR A 258 -13.61 -42.38 -10.22
C THR A 258 -13.35 -43.70 -9.51
N ALA A 259 -14.32 -44.11 -8.70
CA ALA A 259 -14.33 -45.37 -7.97
C ALA A 259 -14.17 -46.58 -8.91
N GLN A 260 -13.42 -47.58 -8.43
CA GLN A 260 -13.04 -48.78 -9.14
C GLN A 260 -14.24 -49.62 -9.61
N GLY A 261 -14.28 -49.90 -10.92
CA GLY A 261 -15.01 -51.00 -11.54
C GLY A 261 -14.13 -51.61 -12.65
N PRO A 262 -14.14 -52.94 -12.87
CA PRO A 262 -13.11 -53.62 -13.65
C PRO A 262 -13.24 -53.36 -15.16
N LYS A 263 -12.07 -53.19 -15.79
CA LYS A 263 -11.85 -52.85 -17.20
C LYS A 263 -12.49 -53.84 -18.18
N ARG A 264 -13.17 -53.33 -19.21
CA ARG A 264 -13.42 -54.03 -20.49
C ARG A 264 -12.85 -53.20 -21.65
N PRO A 265 -12.35 -53.82 -22.74
CA PRO A 265 -11.67 -53.11 -23.82
C PRO A 265 -12.69 -52.38 -24.70
N PHE A 266 -12.48 -51.08 -24.92
CA PHE A 266 -13.32 -50.29 -25.83
C PHE A 266 -12.92 -50.58 -27.28
N THR A 267 -13.73 -51.39 -27.95
CA THR A 267 -13.85 -51.37 -29.41
C THR A 267 -14.59 -50.08 -29.82
N SER A 268 -14.18 -49.49 -30.95
CA SER A 268 -14.77 -48.26 -31.48
C SER A 268 -16.23 -48.47 -31.90
N PHE A 269 -17.19 -48.23 -31.01
CA PHE A 269 -18.61 -48.25 -31.34
C PHE A 269 -19.06 -46.91 -31.91
N LYS A 270 -19.57 -46.94 -33.14
CA LYS A 270 -20.33 -45.84 -33.74
C LYS A 270 -21.46 -45.44 -32.78
N ARG A 271 -21.66 -44.13 -32.57
CA ARG A 271 -22.70 -43.62 -31.68
C ARG A 271 -24.08 -44.15 -32.14
N PRO A 272 -24.90 -44.71 -31.24
CA PRO A 272 -26.23 -45.19 -31.60
C PRO A 272 -27.09 -44.04 -32.11
N HIS A 273 -27.91 -44.32 -33.12
CA HIS A 273 -28.78 -43.35 -33.77
C HIS A 273 -30.23 -43.69 -33.47
N CYS A 274 -31.03 -42.70 -33.11
CA CYS A 274 -32.43 -42.90 -32.83
C CYS A 274 -33.23 -42.97 -34.14
N THR A 275 -33.96 -44.06 -34.38
CA THR A 275 -34.82 -44.24 -35.56
C THR A 275 -36.06 -43.33 -35.55
N PHE A 276 -36.43 -42.80 -34.38
CA PHE A 276 -37.63 -41.96 -34.23
C PHE A 276 -37.36 -40.46 -34.42
N CYS A 277 -36.31 -39.91 -33.80
CA CYS A 277 -35.98 -38.47 -33.90
C CYS A 277 -34.74 -38.18 -34.76
N ASN A 278 -34.09 -39.21 -35.28
CA ASN A 278 -32.92 -39.09 -36.15
C ASN A 278 -31.72 -38.32 -35.56
N THR A 279 -31.60 -38.24 -34.23
CA THR A 279 -30.42 -37.66 -33.56
C THR A 279 -29.49 -38.75 -33.02
N PRO A 280 -28.15 -38.58 -33.14
CA PRO A 280 -27.18 -39.50 -32.59
C PRO A 280 -27.06 -39.34 -31.06
N GLY A 281 -26.78 -40.43 -30.35
CA GLY A 281 -26.52 -40.46 -28.91
C GLY A 281 -27.54 -41.24 -28.08
N HIS A 282 -28.62 -41.77 -28.68
CA HIS A 282 -29.59 -42.65 -28.02
C HIS A 282 -30.32 -43.54 -29.05
N ILE A 283 -31.12 -44.51 -28.59
CA ILE A 283 -31.96 -45.40 -29.43
C ILE A 283 -33.44 -45.07 -29.23
N GLU A 284 -34.31 -45.54 -30.12
CA GLU A 284 -35.75 -45.21 -30.09
C GLU A 284 -36.43 -45.50 -28.76
N GLU A 285 -36.05 -46.57 -28.06
CA GLU A 285 -36.60 -46.98 -26.75
C GLU A 285 -36.30 -45.98 -25.61
N THR A 286 -35.26 -45.14 -25.78
CA THR A 286 -34.85 -44.13 -24.79
C THR A 286 -35.07 -42.70 -25.30
N CYS A 287 -35.85 -42.54 -26.38
CA CYS A 287 -36.11 -41.26 -27.00
C CYS A 287 -37.11 -40.43 -26.19
N TYR A 288 -36.68 -39.31 -25.64
CA TYR A 288 -37.56 -38.37 -24.91
C TYR A 288 -38.64 -37.75 -25.80
N HIS A 289 -38.43 -37.67 -27.12
CA HIS A 289 -39.49 -37.27 -28.05
C HIS A 289 -40.61 -38.31 -28.19
N LYS A 290 -40.34 -39.60 -27.88
CA LYS A 290 -41.32 -40.69 -27.92
C LYS A 290 -41.93 -40.99 -26.55
N HIS A 291 -41.11 -41.00 -25.50
CA HIS A 291 -41.51 -41.41 -24.14
C HIS A 291 -41.83 -40.26 -23.19
N GLY A 292 -41.67 -39.01 -23.63
CA GLY A 292 -41.86 -37.81 -22.81
C GLY A 292 -40.64 -37.47 -21.96
N TRP A 293 -40.53 -36.20 -21.55
CA TRP A 293 -39.42 -35.72 -20.72
C TRP A 293 -39.70 -35.96 -19.24
N PRO A 294 -38.70 -36.35 -18.43
CA PRO A 294 -38.85 -36.45 -16.99
C PRO A 294 -39.20 -35.08 -16.36
N PRO A 295 -39.85 -35.04 -15.19
CA PRO A 295 -40.23 -33.80 -14.53
C PRO A 295 -38.98 -32.94 -14.24
N GLY A 296 -38.88 -31.77 -14.86
CA GLY A 296 -37.78 -30.82 -14.65
C GLY A 296 -36.84 -30.55 -15.84
N LEU A 297 -36.97 -31.29 -16.95
CA LEU A 297 -36.28 -30.96 -18.21
C LEU A 297 -37.29 -30.51 -19.29
N SER A 298 -37.41 -29.20 -19.51
CA SER A 298 -38.16 -28.65 -20.65
C SER A 298 -37.28 -28.54 -21.90
N SER A 299 -37.78 -29.04 -23.03
CA SER A 299 -37.20 -28.86 -24.36
C SER A 299 -36.95 -27.38 -24.66
N ARG A 300 -35.68 -26.99 -24.79
CA ARG A 300 -35.29 -25.67 -25.32
C ARG A 300 -34.76 -25.83 -26.74
N GLY A 301 -35.70 -25.83 -27.69
CA GLY A 301 -35.51 -25.32 -29.05
C GLY A 301 -34.92 -26.26 -30.09
N SER A 302 -35.80 -26.92 -30.85
CA SER A 302 -35.57 -27.19 -32.28
C SER A 302 -36.86 -26.94 -33.03
N SER A 303 -36.85 -25.88 -33.84
CA SER A 303 -37.89 -25.48 -34.77
C SER A 303 -38.15 -26.61 -35.77
N MET A 304 -39.32 -27.25 -35.69
CA MET A 304 -39.82 -28.13 -36.73
C MET A 304 -40.39 -27.27 -37.87
N ASN A 305 -39.77 -27.37 -39.05
CA ASN A 305 -40.44 -27.05 -40.31
C ASN A 305 -41.02 -28.36 -40.84
N SER A 306 -42.31 -28.59 -40.61
CA SER A 306 -43.11 -29.64 -41.26
C SER A 306 -43.85 -28.97 -42.43
N ASN A 307 -43.79 -29.48 -43.65
CA ASN A 307 -44.64 -30.55 -44.22
C ASN A 307 -44.53 -30.46 -45.77
N PRO A 308 -45.18 -31.32 -46.59
CA PRO A 308 -45.25 -32.78 -46.57
C PRO A 308 -45.06 -33.39 -48.00
N SER A 309 -44.98 -34.73 -48.04
CA SER A 309 -45.42 -35.64 -49.13
C SER A 309 -45.16 -35.33 -50.61
N THR A 310 -44.33 -36.18 -51.20
CA THR A 310 -44.17 -36.47 -52.63
C THR A 310 -45.34 -37.26 -53.22
N LYS A 311 -45.77 -36.88 -54.45
CA LYS A 311 -46.04 -37.70 -55.65
C LYS A 311 -47.04 -36.99 -56.60
N PRO A 312 -47.09 -37.33 -57.90
CA PRO A 312 -46.04 -37.51 -58.91
C PRO A 312 -46.36 -36.63 -60.18
N PRO A 313 -45.68 -36.77 -61.36
CA PRO A 313 -45.52 -35.70 -62.37
C PRO A 313 -46.53 -35.74 -63.56
N GLU A 314 -46.27 -34.85 -64.55
CA GLU A 314 -46.92 -34.63 -65.88
C GLU A 314 -48.10 -33.63 -65.90
N CYS A 315 -48.31 -32.76 -66.88
CA CYS A 315 -47.71 -32.52 -68.20
C CYS A 315 -48.00 -31.07 -68.68
N THR A 316 -47.24 -30.64 -69.68
CA THR A 316 -47.41 -29.53 -70.67
C THR A 316 -48.85 -29.04 -70.91
N PHE A 317 -49.15 -27.77 -71.20
CA PHE A 317 -48.58 -26.80 -72.17
C PHE A 317 -48.68 -25.36 -71.63
#